data_AF-A0A498I3E8-F1
#
_entry.id   AF-A0A498I3E8-F1
#
_cell.length_a   1.000
_cell.length_b   1.000
_cell.length_c   1.000
_cell.angle_alpha   90.00
_cell.angle_beta   90.00
_cell.angle_gamma   90.00
#
_symmetry.space_group_name_H-M   'P 1'
#
loop_
_entity.id
_entity.type
_entity.pdbx_description
1 polymer ?
#
loop_
_entity_poly.entity_id
_entity_poly.type
_entity_poly.pdbx_seq_one_letter_code
_entity_poly.pdbx_strand_id
1 'polypeptide(L)'
;MTETGQFLFFTSCLYIIIYSLIISTVVVALPTKPEGYDLRPGAADAPFKIALFADLHFGEAESTEWGPLQDVNSTRVMSSVLDHETPVSKPCFHHFINVHIAIIYLMNGMYIAEFVIYLGDVITANNILIRNASLYWDQAISPTRARGIPWASVFGNHDDAAFEWPIEWFSAPGIPKIHCPVANSSCSGKEDCSFQGTQRLEIMKNEIELNTLSHSRYGPKGLWPSVSNYVLQVLSSEDPKSAVAFLYFLDSGGGSYPEVISGAQAEWFRQKALEINPDSSVPEIIFWHIPSRVYEKVAPKFGIHKPCVGSLNEEQVAPQEAEMGMMKLLAERKSAKCISGVGVRNVSLKYNKRLQSTHHQLAIFVGHNHGLDWCCPHKELWLCFARHTGYGGYGNWDRGARIVEITQKPFSVKSWIRMEDGNVHSEVVLSP
;
A
#
# COMPACT_ATOMS: atom_id res chain seq x y z
N MET A 1 -24.01 -2.57 -63.37
CA MET A 1 -23.72 -2.91 -61.97
C MET A 1 -22.23 -2.75 -61.79
N THR A 2 -21.86 -1.78 -60.97
CA THR A 2 -20.86 -0.75 -61.25
C THR A 2 -19.52 -1.01 -60.57
N GLU A 3 -18.45 -0.53 -61.20
CA GLU A 3 -17.05 -0.48 -60.75
C GLU A 3 -16.83 0.11 -59.34
N THR A 4 -17.88 0.68 -58.73
CA THR A 4 -17.89 1.21 -57.36
C THR A 4 -17.75 0.14 -56.27
N GLY A 5 -18.12 -1.12 -56.55
CA GLY A 5 -18.04 -2.22 -55.57
C GLY A 5 -16.63 -2.76 -55.33
N GLN A 6 -15.78 -2.75 -56.37
CA GLN A 6 -14.38 -3.19 -56.25
C GLN A 6 -13.51 -2.14 -55.55
N PHE A 7 -13.77 -0.84 -55.76
CA PHE A 7 -12.99 0.23 -55.13
C PHE A 7 -13.17 0.25 -53.60
N LEU A 8 -14.41 0.03 -53.12
CA LEU A 8 -14.70 -0.02 -51.69
C LEU A 8 -14.04 -1.21 -50.97
N PHE A 9 -13.99 -2.38 -51.63
CA PHE A 9 -13.35 -3.58 -51.10
C PHE A 9 -11.82 -3.44 -51.00
N PHE A 10 -11.19 -2.79 -51.98
CA PHE A 10 -9.76 -2.52 -51.94
C PHE A 10 -9.41 -1.49 -50.85
N THR A 11 -10.23 -0.45 -50.65
CA THR A 11 -10.00 0.54 -49.58
C THR A 11 -10.19 -0.04 -48.18
N SER A 12 -11.14 -0.96 -47.96
CA SER A 12 -11.33 -1.60 -46.66
C SER A 12 -10.22 -2.60 -46.34
N CYS A 13 -9.75 -3.37 -47.34
CA CYS A 13 -8.61 -4.27 -47.15
C CYS A 13 -7.30 -3.52 -46.90
N LEU A 14 -7.06 -2.38 -47.57
CA LEU A 14 -5.89 -1.54 -47.28
C LEU A 14 -5.97 -0.96 -45.86
N TYR A 15 -7.15 -0.53 -45.42
CA TYR A 15 -7.36 -0.03 -44.06
C TYR A 15 -7.08 -1.10 -43.02
N ILE A 16 -7.56 -2.33 -43.22
CA ILE A 16 -7.32 -3.46 -42.31
C ILE A 16 -5.85 -3.84 -42.29
N ILE A 17 -5.18 -3.90 -43.45
CA ILE A 17 -3.75 -4.24 -43.53
C ILE A 17 -2.89 -3.15 -42.88
N ILE A 18 -3.21 -1.87 -43.07
CA ILE A 18 -2.55 -0.75 -42.38
C ILE A 18 -2.84 -0.80 -40.88
N TYR A 19 -4.07 -1.09 -40.44
CA TYR A 19 -4.41 -1.26 -39.02
C TYR A 19 -3.64 -2.43 -38.38
N SER A 20 -3.52 -3.56 -39.09
CA SER A 20 -2.78 -4.74 -38.63
C SER A 20 -1.27 -4.51 -38.61
N LEU A 21 -0.72 -3.75 -39.57
CA LEU A 21 0.70 -3.34 -39.58
C LEU A 21 1.01 -2.28 -38.51
N ILE A 22 0.08 -1.37 -38.19
CA ILE A 22 0.21 -0.42 -37.08
C ILE A 22 0.17 -1.17 -35.74
N ILE A 23 -0.76 -2.11 -35.53
CA ILE A 23 -0.81 -2.93 -34.31
C ILE A 23 0.44 -3.81 -34.18
N SER A 24 1.00 -4.30 -35.30
CA SER A 24 2.23 -5.08 -35.32
C SER A 24 3.50 -4.27 -35.07
N THR A 25 3.50 -2.95 -35.32
CA THR A 25 4.67 -2.06 -35.14
C THR A 25 4.62 -1.27 -33.85
N VAL A 26 3.46 -1.19 -33.20
CA VAL A 26 3.36 -0.83 -31.78
C VAL A 26 3.76 -2.07 -30.97
N VAL A 27 5.05 -2.37 -31.00
CA VAL A 27 5.71 -3.04 -29.88
C VAL A 27 5.57 -2.05 -28.73
N VAL A 28 4.51 -2.23 -27.94
CA VAL A 28 4.39 -1.63 -26.62
C VAL A 28 5.63 -2.10 -25.88
N ALA A 29 6.63 -1.24 -25.78
CA ALA A 29 7.67 -1.41 -24.80
C ALA A 29 6.95 -1.30 -23.46
N LEU A 30 6.59 -2.45 -22.87
CA LEU A 30 6.30 -2.52 -21.45
C LEU A 30 7.45 -1.78 -20.77
N PRO A 31 7.17 -0.82 -19.87
CA PRO A 31 8.23 -0.07 -19.22
C PRO A 31 9.22 -1.07 -18.64
N THR A 32 10.42 -1.10 -19.23
CA THR A 32 11.52 -1.89 -18.72
C THR A 32 11.81 -1.34 -17.35
N LYS A 33 11.85 -2.21 -16.34
CA LYS A 33 12.21 -1.87 -14.96
C LYS A 33 13.30 -0.80 -14.96
N PRO A 34 13.03 0.44 -14.50
CA PRO A 34 14.11 1.39 -14.29
C PRO A 34 15.16 0.69 -13.46
N GLU A 35 16.44 0.82 -13.79
CA GLU A 35 17.50 0.36 -12.90
C GLU A 35 17.38 1.15 -11.58
N GLY A 36 16.63 0.60 -10.62
CA GLY A 36 16.29 1.27 -9.36
C GLY A 36 14.89 0.92 -8.87
N TYR A 37 14.74 0.76 -7.55
CA TYR A 37 13.44 0.57 -6.88
C TYR A 37 12.82 1.91 -6.50
N ASP A 38 13.17 2.94 -7.26
CA ASP A 38 12.92 4.34 -6.93
C ASP A 38 11.52 4.74 -7.35
N LEU A 39 10.80 5.40 -6.44
CA LEU A 39 9.47 5.92 -6.68
C LEU A 39 9.58 7.36 -7.15
N ARG A 40 8.81 7.75 -8.17
CA ARG A 40 8.85 9.10 -8.73
C ARG A 40 7.43 9.65 -8.90
N PRO A 41 7.21 10.95 -8.63
CA PRO A 41 6.01 11.63 -9.09
C PRO A 41 5.86 11.52 -10.61
N GLY A 42 4.64 11.37 -11.08
CA GLY A 42 4.26 11.27 -12.49
C GLY A 42 4.37 12.60 -13.24
N ALA A 43 4.51 13.72 -12.53
CA ALA A 43 4.76 15.04 -13.11
C ALA A 43 5.69 15.90 -12.24
N ALA A 44 6.37 16.85 -12.87
CA ALA A 44 7.21 17.82 -12.17
C ALA A 44 6.39 18.63 -11.15
N ASP A 45 6.90 18.73 -9.92
CA ASP A 45 6.28 19.41 -8.78
C ASP A 45 4.87 18.90 -8.38
N ALA A 46 4.41 17.77 -8.95
CA ALA A 46 3.14 17.17 -8.54
C ALA A 46 3.28 16.47 -7.17
N PRO A 47 2.24 16.49 -6.34
CA PRO A 47 2.23 15.71 -5.10
C PRO A 47 2.27 14.20 -5.40
N PHE A 48 3.11 13.47 -4.66
CA PHE A 48 3.17 12.01 -4.71
C PHE A 48 2.14 11.42 -3.76
N LYS A 49 1.12 10.73 -4.29
CA LYS A 49 0.06 10.13 -3.48
C LYS A 49 0.21 8.62 -3.35
N ILE A 50 0.00 8.15 -2.12
CA ILE A 50 0.02 6.75 -1.72
C ILE A 50 -1.33 6.38 -1.13
N ALA A 51 -1.98 5.36 -1.67
CA ALA A 51 -3.15 4.74 -1.05
C ALA A 51 -2.71 3.59 -0.12
N LEU A 52 -3.18 3.60 1.12
CA LEU A 52 -2.94 2.54 2.10
C LEU A 52 -4.17 1.64 2.16
N PHE A 53 -4.03 0.41 1.65
CA PHE A 53 -5.03 -0.64 1.81
C PHE A 53 -4.59 -1.58 2.92
N ALA A 54 -5.42 -1.75 3.94
CA ALA A 54 -5.16 -2.58 5.11
C ALA A 54 -6.38 -3.44 5.39
N ASP A 55 -6.15 -4.61 6.00
CA ASP A 55 -7.21 -5.46 6.54
C ASP A 55 -8.24 -5.82 5.45
N LEU A 56 -7.75 -6.36 4.33
CA LEU A 56 -8.59 -6.75 3.20
C LEU A 56 -9.22 -8.13 3.42
N HIS A 57 -8.49 -9.03 4.07
CA HIS A 57 -8.93 -10.38 4.45
C HIS A 57 -9.44 -11.24 3.27
N PHE A 58 -8.78 -11.16 2.11
CA PHE A 58 -9.20 -11.97 0.96
C PHE A 58 -9.15 -13.47 1.25
N GLY A 59 -10.11 -14.20 0.70
CA GLY A 59 -10.22 -15.65 0.85
C GLY A 59 -10.81 -16.11 2.18
N GLU A 60 -11.38 -15.21 2.98
CA GLU A 60 -12.15 -15.60 4.16
C GLU A 60 -13.43 -16.34 3.77
N ALA A 61 -13.70 -17.48 4.42
CA ALA A 61 -14.91 -18.29 4.20
C ALA A 61 -15.20 -18.58 2.72
N GLU A 62 -14.14 -18.82 1.96
CA GLU A 62 -14.08 -19.09 0.53
C GLU A 62 -15.00 -20.21 0.00
N SER A 63 -15.35 -21.14 0.86
CA SER A 63 -16.16 -22.34 0.64
C SER A 63 -17.64 -22.06 0.83
N THR A 64 -17.99 -20.84 1.26
CA THR A 64 -19.35 -20.34 1.38
C THR A 64 -19.70 -19.40 0.22
N GLU A 65 -20.98 -19.07 0.05
CA GLU A 65 -21.40 -18.02 -0.89
C GLU A 65 -21.05 -16.61 -0.40
N TRP A 66 -20.79 -16.44 0.90
CA TRP A 66 -20.54 -15.14 1.51
C TRP A 66 -19.12 -14.62 1.24
N GLY A 67 -18.10 -15.50 1.34
CA GLY A 67 -16.69 -15.14 1.23
C GLY A 67 -16.31 -14.52 -0.12
N PRO A 68 -16.53 -15.23 -1.24
CA PRO A 68 -16.24 -14.70 -2.58
C PRO A 68 -16.99 -13.40 -2.89
N LEU A 69 -18.18 -13.20 -2.31
CA LEU A 69 -18.92 -11.93 -2.44
C LEU A 69 -18.20 -10.79 -1.70
N GLN A 70 -17.58 -11.04 -0.54
CA GLN A 70 -16.80 -10.04 0.16
C GLN A 70 -15.52 -9.67 -0.60
N ASP A 71 -14.83 -10.63 -1.20
CA ASP A 71 -13.65 -10.36 -2.06
C ASP A 71 -14.02 -9.43 -3.23
N VAL A 72 -15.19 -9.64 -3.86
CA VAL A 72 -15.73 -8.75 -4.89
C VAL A 72 -16.05 -7.36 -4.34
N ASN A 73 -16.66 -7.27 -3.15
CA ASN A 73 -16.94 -5.98 -2.53
C ASN A 73 -15.65 -5.23 -2.15
N SER A 74 -14.64 -5.91 -1.59
CA SER A 74 -13.31 -5.35 -1.31
C SER A 74 -12.65 -4.80 -2.58
N THR A 75 -12.73 -5.56 -3.68
CA THR A 75 -12.26 -5.14 -5.01
C THR A 75 -12.96 -3.87 -5.49
N ARG A 76 -14.26 -3.73 -5.23
CA ARG A 76 -15.05 -2.54 -5.55
C ARG A 76 -14.61 -1.32 -4.72
N VAL A 77 -14.38 -1.49 -3.40
CA VAL A 77 -13.88 -0.42 -2.53
C VAL A 77 -12.55 0.10 -3.05
N MET A 78 -11.59 -0.80 -3.26
CA MET A 78 -10.26 -0.42 -3.75
C MET A 78 -10.35 0.30 -5.09
N SER A 79 -11.17 -0.21 -6.02
CA SER A 79 -11.41 0.45 -7.31
C SER A 79 -11.99 1.85 -7.13
N SER A 80 -13.02 2.00 -6.29
CA SER A 80 -13.66 3.29 -6.03
C SER A 80 -12.70 4.32 -5.42
N VAL A 81 -11.91 3.90 -4.42
CA VAL A 81 -10.88 4.75 -3.80
C VAL A 81 -9.87 5.23 -4.85
N LEU A 82 -9.33 4.32 -5.66
CA LEU A 82 -8.35 4.66 -6.69
C LEU A 82 -8.96 5.57 -7.78
N ASP A 83 -10.24 5.37 -8.11
CA ASP A 83 -10.97 6.17 -9.09
C ASP A 83 -11.35 7.56 -8.53
N HIS A 84 -11.58 7.71 -7.22
CA HIS A 84 -11.87 8.99 -6.58
C HIS A 84 -10.62 9.82 -6.26
N GLU A 85 -9.47 9.17 -6.10
CA GLU A 85 -8.17 9.83 -6.12
C GLU A 85 -7.71 10.12 -7.56
N THR A 86 -8.64 10.45 -8.47
CA THR A 86 -8.39 11.00 -9.81
C THR A 86 -8.85 12.46 -9.87
N PRO A 87 -8.21 13.38 -10.60
CA PRO A 87 -8.80 14.68 -10.78
C PRO A 87 -9.90 14.49 -11.80
N VAL A 88 -11.12 14.91 -11.47
CA VAL A 88 -12.11 15.21 -12.50
C VAL A 88 -11.66 16.49 -13.24
N SER A 89 -10.49 16.47 -13.89
CA SER A 89 -10.24 17.39 -14.99
C SER A 89 -11.12 16.89 -16.13
N LYS A 90 -12.39 17.28 -16.13
CA LYS A 90 -13.17 17.30 -17.37
C LYS A 90 -12.30 18.08 -18.35
N PRO A 91 -11.81 17.48 -19.45
CA PRO A 91 -11.15 18.27 -20.45
C PRO A 91 -12.19 19.28 -20.91
N CYS A 92 -11.90 20.57 -20.74
CA CYS A 92 -12.64 21.60 -21.44
C CYS A 92 -12.39 21.36 -22.93
N PHE A 93 -13.20 20.52 -23.57
CA PHE A 93 -13.25 20.38 -25.02
C PHE A 93 -13.87 21.65 -25.58
N HIS A 94 -13.12 22.74 -25.57
CA HIS A 94 -13.26 23.78 -26.57
C HIS A 94 -12.17 23.54 -27.61
N HIS A 95 -12.56 22.79 -28.63
CA HIS A 95 -12.17 23.06 -30.01
C HIS A 95 -10.72 22.76 -30.41
N PHE A 96 -10.22 21.52 -30.33
CA PHE A 96 -9.18 21.07 -31.27
C PHE A 96 -9.29 19.60 -31.68
N ILE A 97 -9.20 19.43 -33.00
CA ILE A 97 -9.09 18.20 -33.77
C ILE A 97 -7.84 17.44 -33.32
N ASN A 98 -7.99 16.27 -32.68
CA ASN A 98 -7.11 15.09 -32.77
C ASN A 98 -7.55 14.03 -31.75
N VAL A 99 -8.51 13.19 -32.16
CA VAL A 99 -9.01 12.04 -31.38
C VAL A 99 -7.87 11.08 -30.96
N HIS A 100 -6.76 11.04 -31.71
CA HIS A 100 -5.60 10.19 -31.39
C HIS A 100 -4.82 10.67 -30.16
N ILE A 101 -4.67 11.98 -29.95
CA ILE A 101 -3.97 12.51 -28.76
C ILE A 101 -4.85 12.33 -27.52
N ALA A 102 -6.16 12.51 -27.65
CA ALA A 102 -7.11 12.27 -26.57
C ALA A 102 -7.14 10.80 -26.12
N ILE A 103 -7.06 9.84 -27.04
CA ILE A 103 -6.99 8.40 -26.70
C ILE A 103 -5.66 8.06 -26.02
N ILE A 104 -4.53 8.62 -26.46
CA ILE A 104 -3.23 8.40 -25.80
C ILE A 104 -3.21 8.98 -24.38
N TYR A 105 -3.85 10.14 -24.15
CA TYR A 105 -4.01 10.72 -22.80
C TYR A 105 -5.00 9.94 -21.92
N LEU A 106 -6.10 9.43 -22.50
CA LEU A 106 -7.08 8.60 -21.79
C LEU A 106 -6.53 7.21 -21.41
N MET A 107 -5.54 6.71 -22.15
CA MET A 107 -4.97 5.37 -21.94
C MET A 107 -3.68 5.33 -21.11
N ASN A 108 -3.02 6.46 -20.84
CA ASN A 108 -1.68 6.48 -20.19
C ASN A 108 -1.54 7.30 -18.89
N GLY A 109 -2.60 7.86 -18.30
CA GLY A 109 -2.38 8.62 -17.06
C GLY A 109 -3.58 9.37 -16.54
N MET A 110 -4.52 8.66 -15.91
CA MET A 110 -5.69 9.28 -15.30
C MET A 110 -5.87 8.92 -13.81
N TYR A 111 -4.89 8.27 -13.17
CA TYR A 111 -4.93 7.90 -11.75
C TYR A 111 -3.96 8.78 -10.94
N ILE A 112 -4.38 9.47 -9.85
CA ILE A 112 -3.45 10.26 -8.99
C ILE A 112 -2.85 9.40 -7.87
N ALA A 113 -3.45 8.27 -7.50
CA ALA A 113 -2.71 7.31 -6.68
C ALA A 113 -1.54 6.79 -7.52
N GLU A 114 -0.35 7.30 -7.25
CA GLU A 114 0.88 6.96 -7.96
C GLU A 114 1.54 5.72 -7.37
N PHE A 115 1.12 5.35 -6.16
CA PHE A 115 1.60 4.16 -5.46
C PHE A 115 0.54 3.59 -4.52
N VAL A 116 0.59 2.28 -4.31
CA VAL A 116 -0.24 1.59 -3.31
C VAL A 116 0.66 0.91 -2.29
N ILE A 117 0.27 0.98 -1.02
CA ILE A 117 0.85 0.16 0.03
C ILE A 117 -0.24 -0.79 0.55
N TYR A 118 0.03 -2.08 0.47
CA TYR A 118 -0.71 -3.13 1.16
C TYR A 118 -0.13 -3.26 2.58
N LEU A 119 -0.85 -2.70 3.56
CA LEU A 119 -0.42 -2.54 4.94
C LEU A 119 -0.91 -3.72 5.80
N GLY A 120 -0.57 -4.94 5.39
CA GLY A 120 -0.88 -6.20 6.09
C GLY A 120 -2.34 -6.63 6.07
N ASP A 121 -2.53 -7.91 6.38
CA ASP A 121 -3.81 -8.63 6.36
C ASP A 121 -4.53 -8.48 5.02
N VAL A 122 -3.75 -8.66 3.94
CA VAL A 122 -4.22 -8.69 2.56
C VAL A 122 -5.07 -9.93 2.34
N ILE A 123 -4.61 -11.06 2.87
CA ILE A 123 -5.34 -12.32 2.88
C ILE A 123 -5.57 -12.78 4.31
N THR A 124 -6.55 -13.64 4.51
CA THR A 124 -6.87 -14.20 5.83
C THR A 124 -5.94 -15.36 6.19
N ALA A 125 -5.48 -16.12 5.20
CA ALA A 125 -4.65 -17.35 5.26
C ALA A 125 -5.15 -18.49 6.16
N ASN A 126 -5.58 -18.21 7.40
CA ASN A 126 -6.39 -19.14 8.18
C ASN A 126 -7.69 -19.42 7.40
N ASN A 127 -8.13 -20.67 7.38
CA ASN A 127 -9.33 -21.15 6.68
C ASN A 127 -9.24 -21.28 5.14
N ILE A 128 -8.10 -21.04 4.49
CA ILE A 128 -7.99 -21.25 3.04
C ILE A 128 -7.69 -22.73 2.74
N LEU A 129 -8.68 -23.52 2.30
CA LEU A 129 -8.58 -24.97 2.05
C LEU A 129 -7.62 -25.41 0.92
N ILE A 130 -7.07 -24.47 0.15
CA ILE A 130 -6.21 -24.76 -0.98
C ILE A 130 -4.73 -24.67 -0.59
N ARG A 131 -3.91 -25.50 -1.24
CA ARG A 131 -2.46 -25.59 -1.00
C ARG A 131 -1.71 -24.26 -1.15
N ASN A 132 -2.28 -23.28 -1.87
CA ASN A 132 -1.64 -22.01 -2.12
C ASN A 132 -2.65 -20.85 -2.13
N ALA A 133 -2.66 -20.03 -1.08
CA ALA A 133 -3.48 -18.81 -1.02
C ALA A 133 -2.93 -17.66 -1.88
N SER A 134 -1.79 -17.85 -2.57
CA SER A 134 -1.26 -16.82 -3.50
C SER A 134 -2.26 -16.43 -4.59
N LEU A 135 -3.26 -17.28 -4.88
CA LEU A 135 -4.40 -16.90 -5.71
C LEU A 135 -5.18 -15.70 -5.13
N TYR A 136 -5.46 -15.71 -3.83
CA TYR A 136 -6.19 -14.62 -3.16
C TYR A 136 -5.32 -13.38 -3.03
N TRP A 137 -4.01 -13.55 -2.84
CA TRP A 137 -3.06 -12.44 -2.94
C TRP A 137 -3.10 -11.78 -4.33
N ASP A 138 -3.09 -12.60 -5.40
CA ASP A 138 -3.20 -12.15 -6.79
C ASP A 138 -4.52 -11.41 -7.08
N GLN A 139 -5.63 -11.91 -6.53
CA GLN A 139 -6.93 -11.27 -6.62
C GLN A 139 -6.96 -9.93 -5.86
N ALA A 140 -6.45 -9.89 -4.64
CA ALA A 140 -6.39 -8.70 -3.80
C ALA A 140 -5.58 -7.59 -4.48
N ILE A 141 -4.46 -7.91 -5.15
CA ILE A 141 -3.66 -6.91 -5.87
C ILE A 141 -4.22 -6.52 -7.25
N SER A 142 -5.26 -7.21 -7.73
CA SER A 142 -5.76 -7.05 -9.09
C SER A 142 -6.27 -5.64 -9.43
N PRO A 143 -6.96 -4.87 -8.56
CA PRO A 143 -7.43 -3.52 -8.91
C PRO A 143 -6.28 -2.55 -9.16
N THR A 144 -5.19 -2.70 -8.39
CA THR A 144 -3.96 -1.91 -8.49
C THR A 144 -3.20 -2.28 -9.76
N ARG A 145 -3.00 -3.58 -9.99
CA ARG A 145 -2.34 -4.10 -11.19
C ARG A 145 -3.07 -3.73 -12.48
N ALA A 146 -4.41 -3.82 -12.50
CA ALA A 146 -5.23 -3.48 -13.66
C ALA A 146 -5.11 -2.01 -14.07
N ARG A 147 -4.76 -1.13 -13.13
CA ARG A 147 -4.52 0.31 -13.37
C ARG A 147 -3.06 0.64 -13.68
N GLY A 148 -2.16 -0.36 -13.68
CA GLY A 148 -0.73 -0.15 -13.88
C GLY A 148 -0.05 0.63 -12.75
N ILE A 149 -0.68 0.72 -11.57
CA ILE A 149 -0.15 1.46 -10.42
C ILE A 149 0.89 0.56 -9.74
N PRO A 150 2.13 1.04 -9.47
CA PRO A 150 3.11 0.29 -8.70
C PRO A 150 2.70 0.16 -7.23
N TRP A 151 3.14 -0.91 -6.56
CA TRP A 151 2.81 -1.13 -5.15
C TRP A 151 3.94 -1.75 -4.33
N ALA A 152 3.79 -1.74 -3.01
CA ALA A 152 4.60 -2.49 -2.07
C ALA A 152 3.73 -3.05 -0.95
N SER A 153 4.21 -4.10 -0.30
CA SER A 153 3.45 -4.87 0.70
C SER A 153 4.28 -5.10 1.96
N VAL A 154 3.63 -4.99 3.12
CA VAL A 154 4.14 -5.46 4.41
C VAL A 154 3.15 -6.47 4.97
N PHE A 155 3.64 -7.54 5.59
CA PHE A 155 2.77 -8.60 6.12
C PHE A 155 2.11 -8.22 7.44
N GLY A 156 0.87 -8.65 7.59
CA GLY A 156 0.10 -8.69 8.84
C GLY A 156 -0.03 -10.11 9.39
N ASN A 157 -0.62 -10.25 10.58
CA ASN A 157 -0.73 -11.53 11.29
C ASN A 157 -1.61 -12.55 10.57
N HIS A 158 -2.55 -12.12 9.74
CA HIS A 158 -3.39 -13.04 8.97
C HIS A 158 -2.73 -13.54 7.69
N ASP A 159 -1.74 -12.83 7.11
CA ASP A 159 -1.23 -13.18 5.78
C ASP A 159 -0.55 -14.57 5.68
N ASP A 160 -0.16 -15.15 6.81
CA ASP A 160 0.34 -16.52 6.93
C ASP A 160 -0.18 -17.24 8.18
N ALA A 161 -1.37 -16.84 8.66
CA ALA A 161 -1.99 -17.48 9.81
C ALA A 161 -2.16 -18.99 9.60
N ALA A 162 -1.95 -19.72 10.69
CA ALA A 162 -2.16 -21.16 10.69
C ALA A 162 -3.62 -21.48 10.38
N PHE A 163 -3.84 -22.57 9.66
CA PHE A 163 -5.18 -23.00 9.36
C PHE A 163 -5.94 -23.42 10.62
N GLU A 164 -7.12 -22.85 10.78
CA GLU A 164 -8.06 -23.25 11.82
C GLU A 164 -9.08 -24.21 11.22
N TRP A 165 -9.36 -25.31 11.91
CA TRP A 165 -10.36 -26.28 11.46
C TRP A 165 -11.75 -25.84 11.94
N PRO A 166 -12.67 -25.44 11.06
CA PRO A 166 -14.01 -25.04 11.49
C PRO A 166 -14.74 -26.24 12.11
N ILE A 167 -15.23 -26.08 13.34
CA ILE A 167 -15.85 -27.17 14.09
C ILE A 167 -17.12 -27.68 13.37
N GLU A 168 -17.78 -26.81 12.61
CA GLU A 168 -18.95 -27.08 11.79
C GLU A 168 -18.66 -28.11 10.70
N TRP A 169 -17.42 -28.21 10.22
CA TRP A 169 -17.05 -29.21 9.21
C TRP A 169 -17.04 -30.64 9.75
N PHE A 170 -17.00 -30.80 11.07
CA PHE A 170 -17.16 -32.11 11.72
C PHE A 170 -18.63 -32.41 12.06
N SER A 171 -19.57 -31.55 11.66
CA SER A 171 -21.01 -31.80 11.75
C SER A 171 -21.56 -32.52 10.52
N ALA A 172 -22.89 -32.73 10.43
CA ALA A 172 -23.53 -33.60 9.43
C ALA A 172 -23.28 -33.30 7.93
N PRO A 173 -23.01 -32.05 7.45
CA PRO A 173 -22.64 -31.85 6.06
C PRO A 173 -21.20 -32.31 5.75
N GLY A 174 -20.35 -32.48 6.78
CA GLY A 174 -18.96 -32.92 6.66
C GLY A 174 -17.99 -31.86 6.14
N ILE A 175 -16.72 -32.25 6.03
CA ILE A 175 -15.65 -31.41 5.47
C ILE A 175 -15.96 -31.11 3.99
N PRO A 176 -15.88 -29.84 3.53
CA PRO A 176 -16.07 -29.49 2.13
C PRO A 176 -15.16 -30.31 1.20
N LYS A 177 -15.66 -30.66 0.01
CA LYS A 177 -14.86 -31.41 -0.97
C LYS A 177 -13.74 -30.52 -1.52
N ILE A 178 -12.49 -30.94 -1.32
CA ILE A 178 -11.32 -30.27 -1.90
C ILE A 178 -11.30 -30.55 -3.42
N HIS A 179 -11.42 -29.49 -4.22
CA HIS A 179 -11.28 -29.55 -5.67
C HIS A 179 -9.84 -29.22 -6.07
N CYS A 180 -8.96 -30.23 -6.11
CA CYS A 180 -7.59 -30.05 -6.59
C CYS A 180 -7.56 -29.86 -8.12
N PRO A 181 -6.76 -28.92 -8.66
CA PRO A 181 -6.53 -28.85 -10.10
C PRO A 181 -5.91 -30.16 -10.60
N VAL A 182 -6.50 -30.74 -11.65
CA VAL A 182 -6.03 -31.99 -12.23
C VAL A 182 -4.67 -31.75 -12.88
N ALA A 183 -3.63 -32.43 -12.41
CA ALA A 183 -2.29 -32.35 -12.97
C ALA A 183 -2.28 -32.82 -14.43
N ASN A 184 -2.17 -31.89 -15.37
CA ASN A 184 -1.79 -32.20 -16.76
C ASN A 184 -0.25 -32.33 -16.91
N SER A 185 0.49 -32.68 -15.85
CA SER A 185 1.94 -32.85 -15.92
C SER A 185 2.37 -34.16 -15.27
N SER A 186 3.39 -34.78 -15.87
CA SER A 186 3.88 -36.13 -15.61
C SER A 186 4.75 -36.27 -14.36
N CYS A 187 4.53 -35.46 -13.32
CA CYS A 187 5.30 -35.53 -12.08
C CYS A 187 4.44 -36.13 -10.96
N SER A 188 4.91 -37.28 -10.46
CA SER A 188 4.43 -38.11 -9.35
C SER A 188 3.28 -37.57 -8.49
N GLY A 189 2.14 -38.26 -8.58
CA GLY A 189 0.95 -37.99 -7.78
C GLY A 189 1.09 -38.34 -6.29
N LYS A 190 0.16 -37.74 -5.53
CA LYS A 190 -0.16 -37.87 -4.08
C LYS A 190 0.39 -36.83 -3.10
N GLU A 191 1.36 -35.99 -3.45
CA GLU A 191 1.88 -34.97 -2.50
C GLU A 191 1.20 -33.58 -2.62
N ASP A 192 0.53 -33.30 -3.74
CA ASP A 192 0.02 -31.97 -4.09
C ASP A 192 -1.35 -31.60 -3.51
N CYS A 193 -2.05 -32.52 -2.84
CA CYS A 193 -3.30 -32.24 -2.10
C CYS A 193 -3.09 -32.34 -0.58
N SER A 194 -1.87 -32.12 -0.10
CA SER A 194 -1.62 -31.95 1.34
C SER A 194 -1.85 -30.49 1.73
N PHE A 195 -2.62 -30.28 2.79
CA PHE A 195 -2.78 -28.97 3.39
C PHE A 195 -1.43 -28.50 3.95
N GLN A 196 -0.85 -27.41 3.44
CA GLN A 196 0.46 -26.91 3.90
C GLN A 196 0.43 -25.48 4.45
N GLY A 197 -0.73 -24.81 4.47
CA GLY A 197 -0.81 -23.39 4.80
C GLY A 197 -0.03 -22.53 3.80
N THR A 198 -0.24 -21.22 3.83
CA THR A 198 0.51 -20.29 2.96
C THR A 198 1.64 -19.66 3.78
N GLN A 199 2.86 -19.67 3.26
CA GLN A 199 4.02 -19.09 3.95
C GLN A 199 4.33 -17.68 3.41
N ARG A 200 4.66 -16.71 4.28
CA ARG A 200 5.08 -15.34 3.87
C ARG A 200 6.19 -15.35 2.83
N LEU A 201 7.16 -16.27 2.96
CA LEU A 201 8.25 -16.40 1.99
C LEU A 201 7.76 -16.78 0.60
N GLU A 202 6.77 -17.66 0.49
CA GLU A 202 6.18 -18.05 -0.79
C GLU A 202 5.37 -16.91 -1.39
N ILE A 203 4.57 -16.22 -0.58
CA ILE A 203 3.81 -15.03 -1.01
C ILE A 203 4.76 -13.95 -1.54
N MET A 204 5.78 -13.60 -0.76
CA MET A 204 6.77 -12.57 -1.16
C MET A 204 7.50 -12.98 -2.44
N LYS A 205 7.85 -14.27 -2.59
CA LYS A 205 8.44 -14.79 -3.82
C LYS A 205 7.53 -14.57 -5.01
N ASN A 206 6.28 -14.99 -4.90
CA ASN A 206 5.30 -14.88 -5.98
C ASN A 206 5.01 -13.42 -6.32
N GLU A 207 4.90 -12.54 -5.32
CA GLU A 207 4.72 -11.12 -5.55
C GLU A 207 5.88 -10.52 -6.38
N ILE A 208 7.13 -10.78 -5.97
CA ILE A 208 8.32 -10.22 -6.63
C ILE A 208 8.54 -10.84 -8.02
N GLU A 209 8.37 -12.15 -8.17
CA GLU A 209 8.71 -12.87 -9.42
C GLU A 209 7.62 -12.73 -10.48
N LEU A 210 6.34 -12.68 -10.07
CA LEU A 210 5.21 -12.65 -11.00
C LEU A 210 4.70 -11.25 -11.32
N ASN A 211 5.07 -10.23 -10.54
CA ASN A 211 4.55 -8.87 -10.72
C ASN A 211 5.67 -7.85 -10.92
N THR A 212 5.85 -7.41 -12.17
CA THR A 212 6.87 -6.41 -12.54
C THR A 212 6.65 -5.03 -11.93
N LEU A 213 5.43 -4.73 -11.47
CA LEU A 213 5.04 -3.47 -10.83
C LEU A 213 5.21 -3.50 -9.30
N SER A 214 5.54 -4.65 -8.71
CA SER A 214 5.82 -4.73 -7.28
C SER A 214 7.20 -4.17 -6.95
N HIS A 215 7.23 -3.29 -5.96
CA HIS A 215 8.42 -2.77 -5.29
C HIS A 215 8.70 -3.47 -3.96
N SER A 216 7.93 -4.51 -3.62
CA SER A 216 8.16 -5.33 -2.42
C SER A 216 9.52 -6.01 -2.47
N ARG A 217 10.13 -6.20 -1.30
CA ARG A 217 11.46 -6.82 -1.18
C ARG A 217 11.52 -7.73 0.04
N TYR A 218 12.38 -8.75 -0.06
CA TYR A 218 12.85 -9.45 1.13
C TYR A 218 13.67 -8.51 2.01
N GLY A 219 13.52 -8.67 3.31
CA GLY A 219 14.45 -8.12 4.27
C GLY A 219 15.77 -8.87 4.33
N PRO A 220 16.76 -8.29 5.03
CA PRO A 220 18.02 -8.96 5.30
C PRO A 220 17.81 -10.32 5.96
N LYS A 221 18.57 -11.33 5.54
CA LYS A 221 18.50 -12.69 6.11
C LYS A 221 18.72 -12.73 7.63
N GLY A 222 19.48 -11.78 8.18
CA GLY A 222 19.72 -11.65 9.62
C GLY A 222 18.49 -11.22 10.43
N LEU A 223 17.39 -10.80 9.77
CA LEU A 223 16.13 -10.48 10.42
C LEU A 223 15.13 -11.64 10.39
N TRP A 224 15.50 -12.78 9.78
CA TRP A 224 14.61 -13.94 9.73
C TRP A 224 14.28 -14.41 11.16
N PRO A 225 13.01 -14.78 11.42
CA PRO A 225 12.00 -15.12 10.42
C PRO A 225 11.07 -13.97 9.96
N SER A 226 11.46 -12.71 10.15
CA SER A 226 10.74 -11.54 9.61
C SER A 226 11.06 -11.33 8.11
N VAL A 227 10.04 -11.17 7.25
CA VAL A 227 10.19 -11.25 5.77
C VAL A 227 10.14 -9.88 5.10
N SER A 228 9.09 -9.09 5.30
CA SER A 228 8.87 -7.82 4.59
C SER A 228 9.52 -6.62 5.31
N ASN A 229 10.86 -6.58 5.35
CA ASN A 229 11.63 -5.49 5.98
C ASN A 229 12.52 -4.78 4.97
N TYR A 230 12.12 -3.60 4.50
CA TYR A 230 12.89 -2.88 3.48
C TYR A 230 12.58 -1.38 3.51
N VAL A 231 13.33 -0.63 2.70
CA VAL A 231 13.13 0.80 2.53
C VAL A 231 13.02 1.11 1.04
N LEU A 232 12.04 1.93 0.70
CA LEU A 232 11.88 2.56 -0.60
C LEU A 232 12.16 4.05 -0.49
N GLN A 233 12.54 4.67 -1.60
CA GLN A 233 12.77 6.11 -1.65
C GLN A 233 11.86 6.74 -2.69
N VAL A 234 11.22 7.84 -2.31
CA VAL A 234 10.53 8.74 -3.22
C VAL A 234 11.54 9.78 -3.67
N LEU A 235 11.78 9.88 -4.98
CA LEU A 235 12.76 10.77 -5.57
C LEU A 235 12.16 12.12 -5.96
N SER A 236 13.02 13.12 -5.99
CA SER A 236 12.72 14.44 -6.50
C SER A 236 12.41 14.38 -7.99
N SER A 237 11.38 15.12 -8.38
CA SER A 237 11.04 15.28 -9.79
C SER A 237 12.08 16.13 -10.56
N GLU A 238 12.87 16.94 -9.85
CA GLU A 238 13.90 17.82 -10.44
C GLU A 238 15.30 17.21 -10.44
N ASP A 239 15.65 16.49 -9.38
CA ASP A 239 16.96 15.83 -9.25
C ASP A 239 16.74 14.32 -9.05
N PRO A 240 16.98 13.50 -10.09
CA PRO A 240 16.74 12.08 -10.04
C PRO A 240 17.66 11.31 -9.07
N LYS A 241 18.59 11.97 -8.39
CA LYS A 241 19.45 11.36 -7.35
C LYS A 241 19.08 11.79 -5.93
N SER A 242 18.18 12.76 -5.78
CA SER A 242 17.79 13.29 -4.46
C SER A 242 16.48 12.66 -3.98
N ALA A 243 16.49 12.14 -2.75
CA ALA A 243 15.29 11.63 -2.10
C ALA A 243 14.47 12.75 -1.46
N VAL A 244 13.15 12.69 -1.63
CA VAL A 244 12.14 13.55 -0.99
C VAL A 244 11.58 12.90 0.27
N ALA A 245 11.48 11.57 0.30
CA ALA A 245 11.06 10.81 1.47
C ALA A 245 11.63 9.38 1.44
N PHE A 246 11.86 8.81 2.61
CA PHE A 246 12.14 7.38 2.80
C PHE A 246 10.91 6.67 3.39
N LEU A 247 10.47 5.59 2.74
CA LEU A 247 9.35 4.77 3.15
C LEU A 247 9.90 3.45 3.72
N TYR A 248 9.79 3.27 5.03
CA TYR A 248 10.26 2.08 5.74
C TYR A 248 9.13 1.10 5.97
N PHE A 249 9.34 -0.15 5.56
CA PHE A 249 8.43 -1.27 5.75
C PHE A 249 9.06 -2.21 6.78
N LEU A 250 8.30 -2.50 7.84
CA LEU A 250 8.74 -3.33 8.95
C LEU A 250 7.69 -4.41 9.20
N ASP A 251 8.10 -5.66 9.08
CA ASP A 251 7.22 -6.80 9.32
C ASP A 251 7.00 -6.96 10.83
N SER A 252 5.76 -6.71 11.25
CA SER A 252 5.35 -6.71 12.67
C SER A 252 5.16 -8.12 13.25
N GLY A 253 5.37 -9.17 12.46
CA GLY A 253 5.17 -10.56 12.87
C GLY A 253 3.70 -10.99 12.87
N GLY A 254 3.34 -11.93 13.73
CA GLY A 254 2.04 -12.59 13.78
C GLY A 254 1.92 -13.80 12.86
N GLY A 255 0.76 -14.46 12.88
CA GLY A 255 0.49 -15.66 12.08
C GLY A 255 1.39 -16.82 12.49
N SER A 256 2.34 -17.21 11.64
CA SER A 256 3.32 -18.23 11.97
C SER A 256 4.50 -17.72 12.83
N TYR A 257 4.53 -16.41 13.11
CA TYR A 257 5.60 -15.73 13.85
C TYR A 257 5.08 -15.00 15.10
N PRO A 258 5.92 -14.72 16.10
CA PRO A 258 5.55 -13.85 17.22
C PRO A 258 5.19 -12.45 16.74
N GLU A 259 4.18 -11.82 17.34
CA GLU A 259 3.73 -10.45 17.02
C GLU A 259 4.66 -9.40 17.62
N VAL A 260 5.88 -9.31 17.07
CA VAL A 260 6.94 -8.45 17.61
C VAL A 260 7.69 -7.67 16.54
N ILE A 261 8.04 -6.41 16.85
CA ILE A 261 9.18 -5.73 16.24
C ILE A 261 10.40 -5.99 17.12
N SER A 262 11.33 -6.78 16.58
CA SER A 262 12.50 -7.28 17.29
C SER A 262 13.61 -6.22 17.45
N GLY A 263 14.52 -6.46 18.40
CA GLY A 263 15.70 -5.62 18.59
C GLY A 263 16.63 -5.65 17.37
N ALA A 264 16.64 -6.75 16.61
CA ALA A 264 17.40 -6.86 15.36
C ALA A 264 16.82 -5.93 14.27
N GLN A 265 15.50 -5.84 14.14
CA GLN A 265 14.85 -4.88 13.23
C GLN A 265 15.12 -3.42 13.66
N ALA A 266 15.07 -3.14 14.96
CA ALA A 266 15.40 -1.83 15.52
C ALA A 266 16.86 -1.42 15.20
N GLU A 267 17.81 -2.33 15.38
CA GLU A 267 19.22 -2.10 15.06
C GLU A 267 19.46 -1.97 13.55
N TRP A 268 18.80 -2.81 12.73
CA TRP A 268 18.85 -2.69 11.28
C TRP A 268 18.32 -1.34 10.81
N PHE A 269 17.17 -0.89 11.32
CA PHE A 269 16.62 0.43 11.01
C PHE A 269 17.63 1.54 11.37
N ARG A 270 18.21 1.48 12.57
CA ARG A 270 19.23 2.44 13.02
C ARG A 270 20.42 2.50 12.06
N GLN A 271 20.98 1.35 11.69
CA GLN A 271 22.11 1.26 10.76
C GLN A 271 21.73 1.76 9.37
N LYS A 272 20.59 1.29 8.84
CA LYS A 272 20.15 1.65 7.50
C LYS A 272 19.85 3.13 7.37
N ALA A 273 19.25 3.72 8.39
CA ALA A 273 18.95 5.14 8.40
C ALA A 273 20.21 6.01 8.59
N LEU A 274 21.26 5.54 9.29
CA LEU A 274 22.56 6.20 9.29
C LEU A 274 23.29 6.09 7.94
N GLU A 275 23.10 4.99 7.22
CA GLU A 275 23.67 4.76 5.90
C GLU A 275 23.06 5.69 4.84
N ILE A 276 21.72 5.79 4.78
CA ILE A 276 21.01 6.49 3.70
C ILE A 276 20.55 7.90 4.05
N ASN A 277 20.47 8.24 5.35
CA ASN A 277 19.98 9.51 5.86
C ASN A 277 20.79 9.99 7.09
N PRO A 278 22.15 10.08 6.99
CA PRO A 278 23.03 10.32 8.14
C PRO A 278 22.69 11.59 8.93
N ASP A 279 22.27 12.63 8.24
CA ASP A 279 21.92 13.92 8.83
C ASP A 279 20.43 14.04 9.20
N SER A 280 19.63 13.02 8.90
CA SER A 280 18.17 13.02 9.10
C SER A 280 17.47 14.19 8.40
N SER A 281 18.00 14.60 7.24
CA SER A 281 17.52 15.74 6.46
C SER A 281 16.31 15.40 5.60
N VAL A 282 16.20 14.13 5.19
CA VAL A 282 15.07 13.62 4.41
C VAL A 282 14.02 13.04 5.37
N PRO A 283 12.74 13.40 5.22
CA PRO A 283 11.62 12.84 5.97
C PRO A 283 11.51 11.32 5.84
N GLU A 284 11.11 10.66 6.91
CA GLU A 284 10.98 9.21 7.02
C GLU A 284 9.53 8.88 7.41
N ILE A 285 8.91 7.95 6.70
CA ILE A 285 7.55 7.47 6.95
C ILE A 285 7.62 5.96 7.17
N ILE A 286 7.01 5.48 8.25
CA ILE A 286 7.11 4.09 8.69
C ILE A 286 5.77 3.38 8.49
N PHE A 287 5.83 2.15 8.01
CA PHE A 287 4.70 1.26 7.79
C PHE A 287 4.97 -0.09 8.44
N TRP A 288 4.09 -0.53 9.32
CA TRP A 288 4.00 -1.90 9.82
C TRP A 288 2.56 -2.21 10.16
N HIS A 289 2.16 -3.47 10.22
CA HIS A 289 0.74 -3.78 10.32
C HIS A 289 0.18 -3.65 11.74
N ILE A 290 0.74 -4.38 12.72
CA ILE A 290 0.20 -4.44 14.09
C ILE A 290 0.70 -3.25 14.92
N PRO A 291 -0.18 -2.47 15.59
CA PRO A 291 0.23 -1.29 16.37
C PRO A 291 1.16 -1.65 17.53
N SER A 292 2.10 -0.76 17.86
CA SER A 292 2.88 -0.92 19.08
C SER A 292 2.04 -0.58 20.32
N ARG A 293 2.46 -1.02 21.50
CA ARG A 293 1.82 -0.67 22.79
C ARG A 293 1.75 0.83 23.09
N VAL A 294 2.44 1.68 22.32
CA VAL A 294 2.30 3.13 22.43
C VAL A 294 0.93 3.60 21.93
N TYR A 295 0.36 2.94 20.91
CA TYR A 295 -0.95 3.29 20.36
C TYR A 295 -2.05 3.17 21.42
N GLU A 296 -2.03 2.12 22.25
CA GLU A 296 -2.99 1.94 23.36
C GLU A 296 -2.97 3.13 24.33
N LYS A 297 -1.80 3.70 24.59
CA LYS A 297 -1.64 4.87 25.49
C LYS A 297 -2.13 6.17 24.86
N VAL A 298 -2.10 6.24 23.53
CA VAL A 298 -2.43 7.43 22.73
C VAL A 298 -3.89 7.42 22.29
N ALA A 299 -4.52 6.25 22.27
CA ALA A 299 -5.90 6.05 21.85
C ALA A 299 -6.86 7.08 22.50
N PRO A 300 -7.67 7.79 21.70
CA PRO A 300 -8.69 8.69 22.21
C PRO A 300 -9.70 7.94 23.09
N LYS A 301 -10.04 8.49 24.26
CA LYS A 301 -10.95 7.84 25.23
C LYS A 301 -12.40 8.33 25.17
N PHE A 302 -12.62 9.57 24.73
CA PHE A 302 -13.94 10.23 24.76
C PHE A 302 -14.19 10.94 23.44
N GLY A 303 -14.20 10.18 22.35
CA GLY A 303 -14.27 10.71 21.00
C GLY A 303 -12.93 11.26 20.50
N ILE A 304 -12.87 11.51 19.20
CA ILE A 304 -11.66 11.98 18.52
C ILE A 304 -11.70 13.50 18.48
N HIS A 305 -10.78 14.13 19.22
CA HIS A 305 -10.68 15.58 19.33
C HIS A 305 -9.29 16.06 18.99
N LYS A 306 -9.20 17.29 18.46
CA LYS A 306 -7.92 17.93 18.17
C LYS A 306 -7.00 17.87 19.41
N PRO A 307 -5.71 17.53 19.25
CA PRO A 307 -4.98 17.48 17.98
C PRO A 307 -5.10 16.16 17.20
N CYS A 308 -5.83 15.16 17.70
CA CYS A 308 -6.14 13.96 16.92
C CYS A 308 -7.16 14.26 15.82
N VAL A 309 -7.09 13.50 14.74
CA VAL A 309 -8.10 13.45 13.66
C VAL A 309 -8.50 12.00 13.41
N GLY A 310 -9.69 11.76 12.90
CA GLY A 310 -10.22 10.43 12.68
C GLY A 310 -11.75 10.45 12.73
N SER A 311 -12.34 9.42 12.15
CA SER A 311 -13.78 9.22 12.04
C SER A 311 -14.26 7.97 12.78
N LEU A 312 -13.35 7.10 13.21
CA LEU A 312 -13.64 5.79 13.79
C LEU A 312 -12.69 5.47 14.95
N ASN A 313 -13.28 5.16 16.09
CA ASN A 313 -12.60 4.74 17.32
C ASN A 313 -13.56 3.88 18.15
N GLU A 314 -14.03 2.79 17.56
CA GLU A 314 -15.12 1.94 18.06
C GLU A 314 -14.61 0.65 18.72
N GLU A 315 -13.29 0.51 18.88
CA GLU A 315 -12.68 -0.63 19.57
C GLU A 315 -11.43 -0.25 20.36
N GLN A 316 -10.95 -1.20 21.17
CA GLN A 316 -9.68 -1.04 21.87
C GLN A 316 -8.53 -1.41 20.94
N VAL A 317 -7.43 -0.66 21.03
CA VAL A 317 -6.19 -0.99 20.34
C VAL A 317 -5.75 -2.39 20.76
N ALA A 318 -5.47 -3.26 19.78
CA ALA A 318 -4.87 -4.57 19.97
C ALA A 318 -3.38 -4.48 19.58
N PRO A 319 -2.48 -4.18 20.54
CA PRO A 319 -1.08 -3.96 20.21
C PRO A 319 -0.30 -5.26 20.09
N GLN A 320 0.85 -5.18 19.43
CA GLN A 320 1.89 -6.20 19.40
C GLN A 320 2.23 -6.74 20.80
N GLU A 321 2.55 -8.03 20.87
CA GLU A 321 3.04 -8.69 22.07
C GLU A 321 4.26 -7.95 22.64
N ALA A 322 5.19 -7.53 21.79
CA ALA A 322 6.35 -6.75 22.23
C ALA A 322 6.95 -5.88 21.12
N GLU A 323 7.54 -4.77 21.53
CA GLU A 323 8.30 -3.85 20.68
C GLU A 323 9.64 -3.60 21.41
N MET A 324 10.75 -3.99 20.79
CA MET A 324 12.09 -4.03 21.42
C MET A 324 12.95 -2.77 21.16
N GLY A 325 12.37 -1.57 21.27
CA GLY A 325 13.08 -0.29 21.29
C GLY A 325 12.99 0.58 20.02
N MET A 326 12.34 0.12 18.97
CA MET A 326 12.00 0.88 17.76
C MET A 326 11.29 2.20 18.07
N MET A 327 10.24 2.20 18.91
CA MET A 327 9.52 3.45 19.22
C MET A 327 10.41 4.46 19.96
N LYS A 328 11.32 3.96 20.80
CA LYS A 328 12.32 4.80 21.47
C LYS A 328 13.30 5.39 20.45
N LEU A 329 13.83 4.56 19.55
CA LEU A 329 14.73 5.01 18.49
C LEU A 329 14.08 6.07 17.61
N LEU A 330 12.85 5.85 17.15
CA LEU A 330 12.08 6.79 16.32
C LEU A 330 11.87 8.13 17.02
N ALA A 331 11.43 8.11 18.28
CA ALA A 331 11.26 9.34 19.07
C ALA A 331 12.57 10.10 19.33
N GLU A 332 13.71 9.42 19.26
CA GLU A 332 15.03 10.02 19.47
C GLU A 332 15.67 10.58 18.19
N ARG A 333 15.15 10.24 17.00
CA ARG A 333 15.69 10.69 15.72
C ARG A 333 15.62 12.20 15.56
N LYS A 334 16.63 12.77 14.90
CA LYS A 334 16.64 14.20 14.55
C LYS A 334 15.58 14.53 13.51
N SER A 335 15.27 13.59 12.60
CA SER A 335 14.14 13.69 11.66
C SER A 335 12.78 13.73 12.36
N ALA A 336 12.70 13.35 13.64
CA ALA A 336 11.51 13.54 14.47
C ALA A 336 11.62 14.80 15.34
N LYS A 337 12.81 15.23 15.77
CA LYS A 337 12.96 16.32 16.73
C LYS A 337 12.94 17.71 16.08
N CYS A 338 12.17 18.62 16.69
CA CYS A 338 12.37 20.06 16.51
C CYS A 338 13.82 20.46 16.86
N ILE A 339 14.62 20.89 15.87
CA ILE A 339 15.88 21.59 16.15
C ILE A 339 15.53 23.01 16.61
N SER A 340 15.40 23.18 17.93
CA SER A 340 15.44 24.51 18.53
C SER A 340 16.89 25.01 18.52
N GLY A 341 17.16 25.99 17.65
CA GLY A 341 18.23 26.98 17.75
C GLY A 341 19.63 26.49 18.17
N VAL A 342 20.54 26.41 17.21
CA VAL A 342 21.96 26.66 17.46
C VAL A 342 22.08 27.99 18.21
N GLY A 343 22.65 27.95 19.42
CA GLY A 343 22.89 29.12 20.25
C GLY A 343 23.83 30.11 19.55
N VAL A 344 23.26 31.12 18.91
CA VAL A 344 24.01 32.33 18.53
C VAL A 344 24.19 33.16 19.78
N ARG A 345 25.40 33.12 20.36
CA ARG A 345 25.81 34.08 21.37
C ARG A 345 25.84 35.48 20.73
N ASN A 346 25.12 36.42 21.34
CA ASN A 346 25.24 37.88 21.21
C ASN A 346 25.31 38.46 19.78
N VAL A 347 24.16 38.83 19.21
CA VAL A 347 24.03 40.12 18.50
C VAL A 347 22.59 40.64 18.67
N SER A 348 22.46 41.82 19.27
CA SER A 348 21.22 42.60 19.32
C SER A 348 20.89 43.13 17.92
N LEU A 349 19.96 42.49 17.22
CA LEU A 349 19.29 43.08 16.05
C LEU A 349 17.81 42.64 16.02
N LYS A 350 16.93 43.61 16.33
CA LYS A 350 15.50 43.58 16.03
C LYS A 350 15.31 43.49 14.52
N TYR A 351 15.04 42.31 13.99
CA TYR A 351 14.34 42.15 12.70
C TYR A 351 13.52 40.85 12.73
N ASN A 352 12.22 40.99 12.47
CA ASN A 352 11.28 39.91 12.25
C ASN A 352 11.75 39.05 11.04
N LYS A 353 12.49 37.98 11.32
CA LYS A 353 12.57 36.80 10.46
C LYS A 353 12.15 35.63 11.30
N ARG A 354 10.89 35.22 11.12
CA ARG A 354 10.40 33.91 11.50
C ARG A 354 11.23 32.89 10.69
N LEU A 355 12.37 32.46 11.22
CA LEU A 355 13.05 31.28 10.72
C LEU A 355 12.08 30.13 10.93
N GLN A 356 11.39 29.71 9.87
CA GLN A 356 10.77 28.39 9.82
C GLN A 356 11.93 27.40 9.88
N SER A 357 12.18 26.83 11.07
CA SER A 357 12.89 25.56 11.13
C SER A 357 12.09 24.58 10.29
N THR A 358 12.73 23.90 9.34
CA THR A 358 12.11 22.83 8.56
C THR A 358 11.75 21.71 9.54
N HIS A 359 10.46 21.62 9.89
CA HIS A 359 9.91 20.65 10.82
C HIS A 359 9.52 19.42 10.02
N HIS A 360 10.29 18.34 10.15
CA HIS A 360 9.85 17.04 9.67
C HIS A 360 9.33 16.28 10.89
N GLN A 361 8.06 15.90 10.89
CA GLN A 361 7.51 15.00 11.90
C GLN A 361 7.39 13.62 11.27
N LEU A 362 7.86 12.60 11.99
CA LEU A 362 7.83 11.23 11.51
C LEU A 362 6.42 10.67 11.73
N ALA A 363 5.85 10.06 10.68
CA ALA A 363 4.56 9.39 10.76
C ALA A 363 4.73 7.87 10.69
N ILE A 364 3.95 7.17 11.52
CA ILE A 364 3.88 5.72 11.58
C ILE A 364 2.44 5.32 11.23
N PHE A 365 2.28 4.46 10.24
CA PHE A 365 0.99 3.94 9.80
C PHE A 365 0.87 2.46 10.11
N VAL A 366 -0.30 2.08 10.65
CA VAL A 366 -0.68 0.71 11.03
C VAL A 366 -2.07 0.33 10.53
N GLY A 367 -2.37 -0.97 10.46
CA GLY A 367 -3.69 -1.54 10.21
C GLY A 367 -4.20 -2.28 11.46
N HIS A 368 -4.64 -3.53 11.28
CA HIS A 368 -4.94 -4.56 12.28
C HIS A 368 -6.24 -4.37 13.07
N ASN A 369 -6.49 -3.13 13.47
CA ASN A 369 -7.67 -2.75 14.22
C ASN A 369 -8.75 -2.20 13.27
N HIS A 370 -9.79 -3.00 13.00
CA HIS A 370 -10.77 -2.67 11.97
C HIS A 370 -11.68 -1.49 12.35
N GLY A 371 -11.86 -1.29 13.66
CA GLY A 371 -12.68 -0.25 14.26
C GLY A 371 -11.94 1.06 14.54
N LEU A 372 -10.72 1.26 14.01
CA LEU A 372 -9.89 2.44 14.25
C LEU A 372 -9.44 3.07 12.92
N ASP A 373 -9.45 4.40 12.83
CA ASP A 373 -8.89 5.12 11.66
C ASP A 373 -8.25 6.47 12.03
N TRP A 374 -7.91 6.67 13.30
CA TRP A 374 -7.43 7.96 13.77
C TRP A 374 -5.93 8.15 13.57
N CYS A 375 -5.52 9.42 13.48
CA CYS A 375 -4.15 9.90 13.60
C CYS A 375 -4.03 10.80 14.83
N CYS A 376 -3.10 10.49 15.73
CA CYS A 376 -2.85 11.26 16.94
C CYS A 376 -1.36 11.58 17.08
N PRO A 377 -1.00 12.81 17.51
CA PRO A 377 0.38 13.13 17.81
C PRO A 377 0.81 12.48 19.13
N HIS A 378 2.03 11.95 19.16
CA HIS A 378 2.68 11.44 20.35
C HIS A 378 4.15 11.87 20.37
N LYS A 379 4.49 12.80 21.28
CA LYS A 379 5.77 13.50 21.25
C LYS A 379 5.92 14.22 19.90
N GLU A 380 6.97 13.91 19.14
CA GLU A 380 7.20 14.47 17.80
C GLU A 380 6.85 13.47 16.67
N LEU A 381 6.02 12.47 16.97
CA LEU A 381 5.56 11.45 16.03
C LEU A 381 4.07 11.60 15.77
N TRP A 382 3.63 11.22 14.56
CA TRP A 382 2.24 10.91 14.28
C TRP A 382 2.03 9.40 14.29
N LEU A 383 1.05 8.96 15.08
CA LEU A 383 0.62 7.56 15.14
C LEU A 383 -0.74 7.46 14.46
N CYS A 384 -0.83 6.68 13.40
CA CYS A 384 -1.96 6.68 12.49
C CYS A 384 -2.44 5.26 12.18
N PHE A 385 -3.73 5.01 12.37
CA PHE A 385 -4.41 3.86 11.80
C PHE A 385 -4.83 4.14 10.36
N ALA A 386 -4.57 3.19 9.47
CA ALA A 386 -5.26 3.08 8.19
C ALA A 386 -6.72 2.72 8.41
N ARG A 387 -7.55 2.87 7.38
CA ARG A 387 -8.95 2.44 7.42
C ARG A 387 -9.01 0.99 6.96
N HIS A 388 -9.76 0.17 7.68
CA HIS A 388 -10.15 -1.17 7.24
C HIS A 388 -10.83 -1.08 5.86
N THR A 389 -10.14 -1.62 4.85
CA THR A 389 -10.54 -1.48 3.45
C THR A 389 -11.45 -2.63 3.02
N GLY A 390 -11.20 -3.84 3.53
CA GLY A 390 -11.87 -5.06 3.10
C GLY A 390 -13.31 -5.19 3.59
N TYR A 391 -14.05 -6.05 2.93
CA TYR A 391 -15.31 -6.60 3.43
C TYR A 391 -15.13 -7.95 4.13
N GLY A 392 -13.95 -8.57 4.04
CA GLY A 392 -13.55 -9.65 4.94
C GLY A 392 -13.13 -9.10 6.30
N GLY A 393 -12.92 -9.98 7.28
CA GLY A 393 -12.67 -9.63 8.66
C GLY A 393 -13.94 -9.23 9.41
N TYR A 394 -13.78 -8.80 10.65
CA TYR A 394 -14.91 -8.44 11.51
C TYR A 394 -15.32 -6.96 11.35
N GLY A 395 -16.57 -6.67 11.76
CA GLY A 395 -17.12 -5.31 11.82
C GLY A 395 -17.83 -4.86 10.53
N ASN A 396 -18.73 -3.89 10.67
CA ASN A 396 -19.63 -3.45 9.59
C ASN A 396 -19.55 -1.94 9.27
N TRP A 397 -18.48 -1.28 9.70
CA TRP A 397 -18.23 0.14 9.44
C TRP A 397 -18.07 0.46 7.95
N ASP A 398 -18.29 1.71 7.54
CA ASP A 398 -18.11 2.09 6.13
C ASP A 398 -16.67 1.83 5.65
N ARG A 399 -16.51 1.41 4.40
CA ARG A 399 -15.18 1.05 3.87
C ARG A 399 -14.50 2.24 3.20
N GLY A 400 -13.18 2.20 3.19
CA GLY A 400 -12.35 3.26 2.61
C GLY A 400 -10.88 2.95 2.82
N ALA A 401 -10.04 3.93 2.48
CA ALA A 401 -8.60 3.82 2.62
C ALA A 401 -8.03 5.12 3.18
N ARG A 402 -6.86 5.01 3.82
CA ARG A 402 -6.07 6.20 4.15
C ARG A 402 -5.21 6.58 2.96
N ILE A 403 -5.20 7.85 2.62
CA ILE A 403 -4.31 8.41 1.60
C ILE A 403 -3.20 9.20 2.30
N VAL A 404 -1.99 9.12 1.74
CA VAL A 404 -0.82 9.92 2.15
C VAL A 404 -0.34 10.69 0.93
N GLU A 405 -0.20 12.00 1.05
CA GLU A 405 0.28 12.89 -0.01
C GLU A 405 1.59 13.55 0.42
N ILE A 406 2.61 13.42 -0.42
CA ILE A 406 3.92 14.03 -0.23
C ILE A 406 4.09 15.11 -1.29
N THR A 407 4.09 16.37 -0.88
CA THR A 407 4.38 17.51 -1.76
C THR A 407 5.82 17.94 -1.54
N GLN A 408 6.60 18.11 -2.61
CA GLN A 408 8.01 18.51 -2.50
C GLN A 408 8.18 20.02 -2.27
N LYS A 409 7.31 20.87 -2.85
CA LYS A 409 7.49 22.34 -2.87
C LYS A 409 6.17 23.11 -2.65
N PRO A 410 6.01 23.82 -1.51
CA PRO A 410 6.79 23.64 -0.28
C PRO A 410 6.65 22.20 0.23
N PHE A 411 7.67 21.70 0.94
CA PHE A 411 7.62 20.34 1.46
C PHE A 411 6.42 20.21 2.41
N SER A 412 5.55 19.22 2.17
CA SER A 412 4.53 18.86 3.14
C SER A 412 4.11 17.40 3.01
N VAL A 413 3.71 16.80 4.14
CA VAL A 413 3.06 15.50 4.18
C VAL A 413 1.66 15.67 4.73
N LYS A 414 0.66 15.25 3.96
CA LYS A 414 -0.75 15.25 4.36
C LYS A 414 -1.31 13.84 4.37
N SER A 415 -2.36 13.64 5.15
CA SER A 415 -3.13 12.40 5.11
C SER A 415 -4.61 12.67 5.35
N TRP A 416 -5.47 11.86 4.73
CA TRP A 416 -6.91 11.86 4.92
C TRP A 416 -7.47 10.44 4.72
N ILE A 417 -8.75 10.24 5.06
CA ILE A 417 -9.49 9.04 4.69
C ILE A 417 -10.32 9.33 3.43
N ARG A 418 -10.18 8.48 2.42
CA ARG A 418 -11.06 8.41 1.25
C ARG A 418 -12.03 7.26 1.43
N MET A 419 -13.32 7.55 1.51
CA MET A 419 -14.38 6.56 1.64
C MET A 419 -14.75 5.94 0.28
N GLU A 420 -15.39 4.76 0.30
CA GLU A 420 -15.89 4.07 -0.90
C GLU A 420 -16.86 4.94 -1.72
N ASP A 421 -17.66 5.78 -1.05
CA ASP A 421 -18.60 6.71 -1.70
C ASP A 421 -17.93 7.99 -2.25
N GLY A 422 -16.61 8.09 -2.11
CA GLY A 422 -15.82 9.22 -2.55
C GLY A 422 -15.73 10.38 -1.56
N ASN A 423 -16.38 10.32 -0.39
CA ASN A 423 -16.23 11.35 0.63
C ASN A 423 -14.82 11.38 1.24
N VAL A 424 -14.39 12.56 1.68
CA VAL A 424 -13.10 12.78 2.35
C VAL A 424 -13.35 13.20 3.79
N HIS A 425 -12.65 12.54 4.72
CA HIS A 425 -12.70 12.88 6.14
C HIS A 425 -11.30 12.86 6.77
N SER A 426 -11.22 13.40 7.98
CA SER A 426 -10.05 13.23 8.85
C SER A 426 -8.73 13.71 8.24
N GLU A 427 -8.79 14.81 7.47
CA GLU A 427 -7.61 15.43 6.87
C GLU A 427 -6.68 16.03 7.94
N VAL A 428 -5.38 15.79 7.80
CA VAL A 428 -4.33 16.30 8.68
C VAL A 428 -3.05 16.60 7.89
N VAL A 429 -2.37 17.69 8.27
CA VAL A 429 -1.00 17.98 7.84
C VAL A 429 -0.05 17.39 8.88
N LEU A 430 0.65 16.32 8.51
CA LEU A 430 1.58 15.60 9.37
C LEU A 430 2.92 16.34 9.46
N SER A 431 3.37 16.93 8.34
CA SER A 431 4.58 17.74 8.26
C SER A 431 4.29 18.97 7.39
N PRO A 432 4.34 20.20 7.92
CA PRO A 432 4.00 21.43 7.21
C PRO A 432 5.16 22.10 6.48
#